data_AF-A0A937BA24-F1
#
_entry.id   AF-A0A937BA24-F1
#
_cell.length_a   1.000
_cell.length_b   1.000
_cell.length_c   1.000
_cell.angle_alpha   90.00
_cell.angle_beta   90.00
_cell.angle_gamma   90.00
#
_symmetry.space_group_name_H-M   'P 1'
#
loop_
_entity.id
_entity.type
_entity.pdbx_description
1 polymer ?
#
loop_
_entity_poly.entity_id
_entity_poly.type
_entity_poly.pdbx_seq_one_letter_code
_entity_poly.pdbx_strand_id
1 'polypeptide(L)'
;MVHYYFTDGKERFGPFTIEQLKEKNISESTLVWKDGLPDWVPARNLSDLEALFVKNPPIPPAASTPYINPTLVVPPKTWLIESILVTIFCCLPFGIVGIVNATKVETLWYSGQREAAIKASQDAAKWVKISVITWFIVVFLYFLIIILSIFTGTDSSGIEI
;
A
#
# COMPACT_ATOMS: atom_id res chain seq x y z
N MET A 1 -49.47 -2.24 0.15
CA MET A 1 -48.25 -2.36 0.99
C MET A 1 -47.78 -3.79 0.89
N VAL A 2 -46.52 -4.02 0.53
CA VAL A 2 -45.96 -5.38 0.39
C VAL A 2 -45.46 -5.82 1.76
N HIS A 3 -45.89 -7.00 2.19
CA HIS A 3 -45.48 -7.59 3.46
C HIS A 3 -44.45 -8.68 3.19
N TYR A 4 -43.49 -8.76 4.09
CA TYR A 4 -42.39 -9.69 4.02
C TYR A 4 -42.38 -10.58 5.26
N TYR A 5 -42.07 -11.84 5.06
CA TYR A 5 -41.90 -12.85 6.10
C TYR A 5 -40.50 -13.40 6.00
N PHE A 6 -39.80 -13.58 7.11
CA PHE A 6 -38.48 -14.22 7.11
C PHE A 6 -38.43 -15.38 8.10
N THR A 7 -37.50 -16.31 7.90
CA THR A 7 -37.32 -17.46 8.79
C THR A 7 -35.85 -17.67 9.15
N ASP A 8 -35.59 -18.06 10.39
CA ASP A 8 -34.28 -18.44 10.91
C ASP A 8 -34.01 -19.95 10.80
N GLY A 9 -34.89 -20.69 10.11
CA GLY A 9 -34.84 -22.14 9.97
C GLY A 9 -35.60 -22.91 11.06
N LYS A 10 -36.12 -22.23 12.09
CA LYS A 10 -36.96 -22.84 13.14
C LYS A 10 -38.35 -22.21 13.19
N GLU A 11 -38.41 -20.89 13.11
CA GLU A 11 -39.68 -20.15 13.20
C GLU A 11 -39.82 -19.15 12.05
N ARG A 12 -41.07 -18.75 11.77
CA ARG A 12 -41.42 -17.76 10.74
C ARG A 12 -41.82 -16.47 11.44
N PHE A 13 -41.22 -15.36 11.03
CA PHE A 13 -41.46 -14.04 11.59
C PHE A 13 -42.07 -13.12 10.52
N GLY A 14 -43.19 -12.47 10.84
CA GLY A 14 -43.88 -11.52 9.97
C GLY A 14 -45.36 -11.39 10.28
N PRO A 15 -46.10 -10.54 9.56
CA PRO A 15 -45.66 -9.70 8.44
C PRO A 15 -44.84 -8.48 8.89
N PHE A 16 -43.75 -8.18 8.17
CA PHE A 16 -42.97 -6.95 8.35
C PHE A 16 -42.94 -6.12 7.07
N THR A 17 -42.75 -4.81 7.22
CA THR A 17 -42.41 -3.92 6.12
C THR A 17 -40.90 -3.93 5.87
N ILE A 18 -40.48 -3.46 4.69
CA ILE A 18 -39.06 -3.35 4.33
C ILE A 18 -38.25 -2.49 5.32
N GLU A 19 -38.89 -1.46 5.90
CA GLU A 19 -38.28 -0.57 6.90
C GLU A 19 -38.05 -1.31 8.22
N GLN A 20 -39.03 -2.10 8.68
CA GLN A 20 -38.88 -2.92 9.88
C GLN A 20 -37.84 -4.03 9.67
N LEU A 21 -37.78 -4.60 8.47
CA LEU A 21 -36.75 -5.59 8.09
C LEU A 21 -35.34 -5.01 8.14
N LYS A 22 -35.17 -3.75 7.76
CA LYS A 22 -33.88 -3.03 7.89
C LYS A 22 -33.41 -2.96 9.33
N GLU A 23 -34.33 -2.78 10.27
CA GLU A 23 -34.02 -2.72 11.70
C GLU A 23 -33.71 -4.11 12.29
N LYS A 24 -34.25 -5.17 11.70
CA LYS A 24 -34.05 -6.56 12.15
C LYS A 24 -32.67 -7.15 11.81
N ASN A 25 -31.79 -6.43 11.09
CA ASN A 25 -30.44 -6.88 10.71
C ASN A 25 -30.41 -8.34 10.21
N ILE A 26 -31.34 -8.68 9.31
CA ILE A 26 -31.40 -10.02 8.70
C ILE A 26 -30.12 -10.32 7.91
N SER A 27 -29.76 -11.61 7.75
CA SER A 27 -28.58 -12.03 6.99
C SER A 27 -28.91 -12.18 5.49
N GLU A 28 -27.91 -12.04 4.63
CA GLU A 28 -28.04 -12.27 3.17
C GLU A 28 -28.60 -13.67 2.84
N SER A 29 -28.31 -14.65 3.70
CA SER A 29 -28.74 -16.04 3.55
C SER A 29 -30.09 -16.34 4.21
N THR A 30 -30.69 -15.40 4.92
CA THR A 30 -31.99 -15.58 5.56
C THR A 30 -33.06 -15.79 4.49
N LEU A 31 -33.89 -16.82 4.64
CA LEU A 31 -34.98 -17.10 3.70
C LEU A 31 -36.12 -16.11 3.94
N VAL A 32 -36.53 -15.43 2.88
CA VAL A 32 -37.59 -14.42 2.89
C VAL A 32 -38.66 -14.77 1.85
N TRP A 33 -39.92 -14.56 2.22
CA TRP A 33 -41.07 -14.73 1.35
C TRP A 33 -41.91 -13.46 1.34
N LYS A 34 -42.50 -13.16 0.18
CA LYS A 34 -43.39 -12.00 -0.04
C LYS A 34 -44.53 -12.41 -0.97
N ASP A 35 -45.65 -11.72 -0.88
CA ASP A 35 -46.82 -11.96 -1.72
C ASP A 35 -46.43 -11.88 -3.22
N GLY A 36 -46.59 -13.00 -3.94
CA GLY A 36 -46.22 -13.12 -5.36
C GLY A 36 -44.95 -13.92 -5.65
N LEU A 37 -44.23 -14.41 -4.63
CA LEU A 37 -43.15 -15.39 -4.80
C LEU A 37 -43.68 -16.83 -4.73
N PRO A 38 -43.26 -17.73 -5.63
CA PRO A 38 -43.69 -19.12 -5.62
C PRO A 38 -43.16 -19.89 -4.42
N ASP A 39 -41.97 -19.53 -3.90
CA ASP A 39 -41.29 -20.21 -2.80
C ASP A 39 -40.49 -19.24 -1.92
N TRP A 40 -39.98 -19.74 -0.78
CA TRP A 40 -39.05 -19.01 0.08
C TRP A 40 -37.72 -18.81 -0.63
N VAL A 41 -37.32 -17.55 -0.77
CA VAL A 41 -36.13 -17.18 -1.53
C VAL A 41 -35.11 -16.52 -0.58
N PRO A 42 -33.80 -16.78 -0.72
CA PRO A 42 -32.78 -16.10 0.08
C PRO A 42 -32.89 -14.58 -0.06
N ALA A 43 -32.72 -13.84 1.04
CA ALA A 43 -32.89 -12.40 1.07
C ALA A 43 -31.98 -11.67 0.07
N ARG A 44 -30.76 -12.19 -0.18
CA ARG A 44 -29.85 -11.71 -1.21
C ARG A 44 -30.40 -11.80 -2.64
N ASN A 45 -31.28 -12.74 -2.92
CA ASN A 45 -31.85 -12.96 -4.26
C ASN A 45 -33.08 -12.08 -4.52
N LEU A 46 -33.51 -11.30 -3.53
CA LEU A 46 -34.57 -10.31 -3.70
C LEU A 46 -33.93 -8.95 -3.98
N SER A 47 -34.10 -8.47 -5.22
CA SER A 47 -33.64 -7.15 -5.68
C SER A 47 -34.05 -6.01 -4.73
N ASP A 48 -35.24 -6.12 -4.14
CA ASP A 48 -35.81 -5.11 -3.25
C ASP A 48 -35.08 -5.06 -1.90
N LEU A 49 -34.46 -6.17 -1.47
CA LEU A 49 -33.74 -6.27 -0.20
C LEU A 49 -32.22 -6.06 -0.36
N GLU A 50 -31.71 -5.98 -1.59
CA GLU A 50 -30.28 -5.72 -1.85
C GLU A 50 -29.79 -4.48 -1.11
N ALA A 51 -30.61 -3.42 -1.03
CA ALA A 51 -30.30 -2.19 -0.31
C ALA A 51 -30.09 -2.38 1.21
N LEU A 52 -30.61 -3.46 1.81
CA LEU A 52 -30.36 -3.82 3.21
C LEU A 52 -28.96 -4.45 3.39
N PHE A 53 -28.45 -5.10 2.33
CA PHE A 53 -27.19 -5.84 2.32
C PHE A 53 -26.05 -5.08 1.64
N VAL A 54 -26.35 -4.02 0.89
CA VAL A 54 -25.35 -3.03 0.45
C VAL A 54 -24.80 -2.37 1.70
N LYS A 55 -23.77 -2.99 2.27
CA LYS A 55 -22.83 -2.34 3.18
C LYS A 55 -22.17 -1.25 2.35
N ASN A 56 -22.79 -0.07 2.33
CA ASN A 56 -22.45 1.05 1.46
C ASN A 56 -20.93 1.10 1.29
N PRO A 57 -20.37 0.66 0.14
CA PRO A 57 -18.94 0.73 -0.06
C PRO A 57 -18.61 2.23 -0.02
N PRO A 58 -17.57 2.66 0.72
CA PRO A 58 -17.19 4.06 0.71
C PRO A 58 -16.94 4.46 -0.75
N ILE A 59 -17.74 5.41 -1.23
CA ILE A 59 -17.74 5.90 -2.60
C ILE A 59 -16.29 6.23 -2.98
N PRO A 60 -15.68 5.55 -3.97
CA PRO A 60 -14.36 5.92 -4.46
C PRO A 60 -14.46 7.31 -5.10
N PRO A 61 -13.67 8.31 -4.66
CA PRO A 61 -13.70 9.62 -5.29
C PRO A 61 -13.19 9.49 -6.73
N ALA A 62 -14.09 9.67 -7.69
CA ALA A 62 -13.73 9.77 -9.10
C ALA A 62 -12.98 11.09 -9.36
N ALA A 63 -11.91 10.98 -10.17
CA ALA A 63 -11.14 12.03 -10.83
C ALA A 63 -9.97 12.71 -10.07
N SER A 64 -8.78 12.17 -10.36
CA SER A 64 -7.51 12.86 -10.67
C SER A 64 -6.96 13.91 -9.70
N THR A 65 -6.77 13.54 -8.46
CA THR A 65 -5.63 14.01 -7.67
C THR A 65 -4.77 12.80 -7.32
N PRO A 66 -3.44 12.88 -7.16
CA PRO A 66 -2.66 11.78 -6.61
C PRO A 66 -3.21 11.51 -5.20
N TYR A 67 -4.11 10.53 -5.13
CA TYR A 67 -4.90 10.19 -3.96
C TYR A 67 -3.97 9.52 -2.96
N ILE A 68 -3.37 10.33 -2.08
CA ILE A 68 -2.72 9.85 -0.87
C ILE A 68 -3.86 9.42 0.05
N ASN A 69 -4.27 8.16 -0.05
CA ASN A 69 -5.29 7.58 0.80
C ASN A 69 -4.75 7.45 2.25
N PRO A 70 -5.25 8.20 3.25
CA PRO A 70 -4.79 8.09 4.63
C PRO A 70 -5.33 6.84 5.36
N THR A 71 -6.20 6.06 4.72
CA THR A 71 -6.96 4.96 5.36
C THR A 71 -6.56 3.55 4.95
N LEU A 72 -5.71 3.38 3.92
CA LEU A 72 -4.97 2.13 3.72
C LEU A 72 -3.66 2.23 4.50
N VAL A 73 -3.67 1.78 5.75
CA VAL A 73 -2.50 1.78 6.64
C VAL A 73 -1.58 0.63 6.24
N VAL A 74 -0.96 0.74 5.07
CA VAL A 74 0.13 -0.14 4.65
C VAL A 74 1.43 0.55 5.05
N PRO A 75 2.35 -0.13 5.77
CA PRO A 75 3.61 0.48 6.17
C PRO A 75 4.33 1.09 4.96
N PRO A 76 4.80 2.35 5.06
CA PRO A 76 5.52 2.98 3.97
C PRO A 76 6.79 2.18 3.68
N LYS A 77 7.18 2.15 2.40
CA LYS A 77 8.38 1.44 1.96
C LYS A 77 9.56 1.85 2.83
N THR A 78 10.10 0.89 3.57
CA THR A 78 11.35 1.05 4.31
C THR A 78 12.45 0.90 3.28
N TRP A 79 13.15 1.99 2.96
CA TRP A 79 14.30 2.02 2.04
C TRP A 79 15.51 1.23 2.59
N LEU A 80 15.26 0.22 3.45
CA LEU A 80 16.21 -0.62 4.17
C LEU A 80 16.98 -1.52 3.22
N ILE A 81 16.29 -2.27 2.36
CA ILE A 81 16.94 -3.18 1.40
C ILE A 81 17.87 -2.38 0.47
N GLU A 82 17.39 -1.24 -0.03
CA GLU A 82 18.18 -0.37 -0.92
C GLU A 82 19.37 0.25 -0.18
N SER A 83 19.17 0.65 1.09
CA SER A 83 20.27 1.14 1.94
C SER A 83 21.31 0.06 2.22
N ILE A 84 20.89 -1.19 2.47
CA ILE A 84 21.81 -2.32 2.71
C ILE A 84 22.60 -2.65 1.45
N LEU A 85 21.96 -2.69 0.28
CA LEU A 85 22.63 -2.91 -1.01
C LEU A 85 23.66 -1.82 -1.31
N VAL A 86 23.30 -0.55 -1.08
CA VAL A 86 24.22 0.59 -1.21
C VAL A 86 25.37 0.53 -0.19
N THR A 87 25.10 0.08 1.04
CA THR A 87 26.12 -0.04 2.10
C THR A 87 27.20 -1.06 1.73
N ILE A 88 26.80 -2.18 1.11
CA ILE A 88 27.72 -3.25 0.71
C ILE A 88 28.57 -2.82 -0.50
N PHE A 89 28.01 -2.07 -1.45
CA PHE A 89 28.68 -1.73 -2.72
C PHE A 89 29.37 -0.34 -2.76
N CYS A 90 29.11 0.59 -1.82
CA CYS A 90 29.50 2.00 -1.96
C CYS A 90 29.94 2.70 -0.65
N CYS A 91 30.67 2.03 0.25
CA CYS A 91 31.29 2.61 1.46
C CYS A 91 30.38 2.65 2.72
N LEU A 92 30.89 2.05 3.81
CA LEU A 92 30.23 1.91 5.13
C LEU A 92 29.68 3.21 5.77
N PRO A 93 30.29 4.41 5.68
CA PRO A 93 29.84 5.54 6.51
C PRO A 93 28.51 6.15 6.05
N PHE A 94 28.21 6.15 4.75
CA PHE A 94 26.95 6.72 4.24
C PHE A 94 25.75 5.77 4.37
N GLY A 95 26.00 4.45 4.38
CA GLY A 95 24.96 3.44 4.54
C GLY A 95 24.29 3.44 5.91
N ILE A 96 25.05 3.71 6.97
CA ILE A 96 24.56 3.68 8.36
C ILE A 96 23.43 4.71 8.59
N VAL A 97 23.54 5.90 8.00
CA VAL A 97 22.52 6.96 8.14
C VAL A 97 21.18 6.56 7.52
N GLY A 98 21.22 5.83 6.39
CA GLY A 98 20.02 5.29 5.74
C GLY A 98 19.32 4.23 6.61
N ILE A 99 20.10 3.33 7.22
CA ILE A 99 19.59 2.27 8.09
C ILE A 99 18.90 2.86 9.33
N VAL A 100 19.51 3.83 10.01
CA VAL A 100 18.92 4.46 11.22
C VAL A 100 17.60 5.17 10.94
N ASN A 101 17.50 5.88 9.81
CA ASN A 101 16.23 6.53 9.45
C ASN A 101 15.16 5.53 9.06
N ALA A 102 15.54 4.41 8.45
CA ALA A 102 14.58 3.41 8.03
C ALA A 102 14.08 2.53 9.19
N THR A 103 14.91 2.25 10.21
CA THR A 103 14.43 1.64 11.47
C THR A 103 13.47 2.58 12.22
N LYS A 104 13.71 3.89 12.18
CA LYS A 104 12.82 4.90 12.78
C LYS A 104 11.44 4.95 12.13
N VAL A 105 11.35 4.76 10.81
CA VAL A 105 10.06 4.68 10.09
C VAL A 105 9.20 3.54 10.65
N GLU A 106 9.81 2.38 10.86
CA GLU A 106 9.12 1.20 11.39
C GLU A 106 8.67 1.42 12.83
N THR A 107 9.53 2.01 13.68
CA THR A 107 9.17 2.32 15.08
C THR A 107 8.06 3.38 15.17
N LEU A 108 8.11 4.42 14.34
CA LEU A 108 7.10 5.47 14.28
C LEU A 108 5.75 4.95 13.75
N TRP A 109 5.79 3.97 12.84
CA TRP A 109 4.59 3.34 12.31
C TRP A 109 3.88 2.49 13.36
N TYR A 110 4.61 1.62 14.06
CA TYR A 110 4.03 0.77 15.12
C TYR A 110 3.64 1.53 16.39
N SER A 111 4.18 2.73 16.61
CA SER A 111 3.79 3.62 17.72
C SER A 111 2.54 4.47 17.44
N GLY A 112 1.88 4.29 16.29
CA GLY A 112 0.66 5.01 15.93
C GLY A 112 0.89 6.42 15.34
N GLN A 113 2.14 6.90 15.29
CA GLN A 113 2.52 8.20 14.74
C GLN A 113 2.77 8.14 13.23
N ARG A 114 1.72 7.87 12.45
CA ARG A 114 1.78 7.59 11.01
C ARG A 114 2.32 8.75 10.16
N GLU A 115 2.03 10.00 10.54
CA GLU A 115 2.52 11.18 9.82
C GLU A 115 4.04 11.34 9.94
N ALA A 116 4.59 11.11 11.13
CA ALA A 116 6.03 11.16 11.39
C ALA A 116 6.78 10.05 10.63
N ALA A 117 6.19 8.85 10.54
CA ALA A 117 6.74 7.74 9.78
C ALA A 117 6.83 8.03 8.26
N ILE A 118 5.81 8.69 7.70
CA ILE A 118 5.82 9.08 6.28
C ILE A 118 6.91 10.12 6.01
N LYS A 119 7.06 11.13 6.88
CA LYS A 119 8.13 12.14 6.75
C LYS A 119 9.52 11.50 6.80
N ALA A 120 9.75 10.58 7.74
CA ALA A 120 11.02 9.86 7.86
C ALA A 120 11.33 9.00 6.61
N SER A 121 10.31 8.41 5.97
CA SER A 121 10.48 7.64 4.72
C SER A 121 10.87 8.54 3.54
N GLN A 122 10.28 9.74 3.43
CA GLN A 122 10.63 10.70 2.38
C GLN A 122 12.05 11.24 2.54
N ASP A 123 12.51 11.46 3.76
CA ASP A 123 13.88 11.89 4.00
C ASP A 123 14.87 10.78 3.69
N ALA A 124 14.60 9.53 4.09
CA ALA A 124 15.41 8.36 3.71
C ALA A 124 15.54 8.22 2.17
N ALA A 125 14.45 8.43 1.43
CA ALA A 125 14.44 8.39 -0.04
C ALA A 125 15.44 9.36 -0.70
N LYS A 126 15.56 10.58 -0.15
CA LYS A 126 16.48 11.60 -0.69
C LYS A 126 17.93 11.17 -0.51
N TRP A 127 18.27 10.64 0.66
CA TRP A 127 19.63 10.17 0.97
C TRP A 127 20.03 8.97 0.12
N VAL A 128 19.11 8.04 -0.13
CA VAL A 128 19.37 6.89 -1.03
C VAL A 128 19.61 7.33 -2.47
N LYS A 129 18.87 8.32 -2.98
CA LYS A 129 19.15 8.84 -4.34
C LYS A 129 20.52 9.50 -4.42
N ILE A 130 20.89 10.29 -3.41
CA ILE A 130 22.19 10.97 -3.37
C ILE A 130 23.33 9.95 -3.38
N SER A 131 23.24 8.88 -2.58
CA SER A 131 24.29 7.85 -2.53
C SER A 131 24.47 7.11 -3.86
N VAL A 132 23.37 6.79 -4.56
CA VAL A 132 23.43 6.18 -5.90
C VAL A 132 24.13 7.11 -6.90
N ILE A 133 23.84 8.40 -6.87
CA ILE A 133 24.47 9.40 -7.75
C ILE A 133 25.97 9.52 -7.43
N THR A 134 26.33 9.63 -6.15
CA THR A 134 27.74 9.72 -5.73
C THR A 134 28.54 8.50 -6.18
N TRP A 135 27.98 7.28 -6.05
CA TRP A 135 28.63 6.06 -6.54
C TRP A 135 28.95 6.13 -8.04
N PHE A 136 27.96 6.53 -8.84
CA PHE A 136 28.10 6.59 -10.29
C PHE A 136 29.18 7.61 -10.71
N ILE A 137 29.24 8.76 -10.03
CA ILE A 137 30.26 9.79 -10.27
C ILE A 137 31.66 9.27 -9.91
N VAL A 138 31.82 8.60 -8.78
CA VAL A 138 33.13 8.06 -8.35
C VAL A 138 33.63 6.99 -9.31
N VAL A 139 32.76 6.06 -9.72
CA VAL A 139 33.11 5.00 -10.70
C VAL A 139 33.48 5.62 -12.05
N PHE A 140 32.70 6.60 -12.52
CA PHE A 140 32.98 7.29 -13.78
C PHE A 140 34.33 8.01 -13.76
N LEU A 141 34.62 8.76 -12.69
CA LEU A 141 35.90 9.45 -12.53
C LEU A 141 37.08 8.48 -12.43
N TYR A 142 36.93 7.39 -11.67
CA TYR A 142 37.96 6.36 -11.56
C TYR A 142 38.29 5.72 -12.92
N PHE A 143 37.27 5.40 -13.71
CA PHE A 143 37.45 4.84 -15.06
C PHE A 143 38.13 5.83 -16.01
N LEU A 144 37.78 7.11 -15.93
CA LEU A 144 38.38 8.18 -16.74
C LEU A 144 39.88 8.34 -16.40
N ILE A 145 40.24 8.31 -15.11
CA ILE A 145 41.65 8.36 -14.66
C ILE A 145 42.44 7.14 -15.16
N ILE A 146 41.86 5.93 -15.12
CA ILE A 146 42.53 4.73 -15.66
C ILE A 146 42.79 4.88 -17.15
N ILE A 147 41.79 5.32 -17.92
CA ILE A 147 41.92 5.52 -19.36
C ILE A 147 43.04 6.54 -19.66
N LEU A 148 43.05 7.68 -18.97
CA LEU A 148 44.10 8.68 -19.13
C LEU A 148 45.48 8.14 -18.77
N SER A 149 45.59 7.36 -17.69
CA SER A 149 46.85 6.77 -17.25
C SER A 149 47.42 5.75 -18.25
N ILE A 150 46.56 5.03 -18.98
CA ILE A 150 46.97 4.12 -20.07
C ILE A 150 47.50 4.93 -21.27
N PHE A 151 46.83 6.04 -21.61
CA PHE A 151 47.25 6.90 -22.71
C PHE A 151 48.56 7.65 -22.42
N THR A 152 48.80 8.11 -21.19
CA THR A 152 50.06 8.78 -20.82
C THR A 152 51.18 7.81 -20.49
N GLY A 153 50.88 6.54 -20.19
CA GLY A 153 51.86 5.50 -19.86
C GLY A 153 52.54 4.85 -21.07
N THR A 154 52.18 5.21 -22.30
CA THR A 154 52.73 4.61 -23.54
C THR A 154 53.88 5.44 -24.16
N ASP A 155 54.31 6.54 -23.53
CA ASP A 155 55.37 7.42 -24.05
C ASP A 155 56.72 7.34 -23.28
N SER A 156 57.00 6.24 -22.56
CA SER A 156 58.27 6.06 -21.84
C SER A 156 59.17 4.92 -22.35
N SER A 157 58.83 4.24 -23.44
CA SER A 157 59.76 3.33 -24.14
C SER A 157 60.68 4.07 -25.12
N GLY A 158 61.14 5.26 -24.73
CA GLY A 158 62.28 5.97 -25.31
C GLY A 158 63.49 5.82 -24.39
N ILE A 159 63.92 4.57 -24.17
CA ILE A 159 65.28 4.28 -23.69
C ILE A 159 66.19 4.45 -24.91
N GLU A 160 66.85 5.61 -25.02
CA GLU A 160 68.13 5.69 -25.72
C GLU A 160 69.22 5.76 -24.65
N ILE A 161 69.96 4.66 -24.50
CA ILE A 161 71.32 4.61 -23.95
C ILE A 161 72.27 4.62 -25.15
#